data_AF-A0ABD4WV71-F1
#
_entry.id   AF-A0ABD4WV71-F1
#
_cell.length_a   1.000
_cell.length_b   1.000
_cell.length_c   1.000
_cell.angle_alpha   90.00
_cell.angle_beta   90.00
_cell.angle_gamma   90.00
#
_symmetry.space_group_name_H-M   'P 1'
#
loop_
_entity.id
_entity.type
_entity.pdbx_description
1 polymer ?
#
loop_
_entity_poly.entity_id
_entity_poly.type
_entity_poly.pdbx_seq_one_letter_code
_entity_poly.pdbx_strand_id
1 'polypeptide(L)' 'MLILIRSTLIVAMGLYLSIIFLPEVLHVNETVAKYLYILFVGLWFIKSNNRWWINLISLILGTIIGLFVFIALLEFTESI' A
#
# COMPACT_ATOMS: atom_id res chain seq x y z
N MET A 1 11.70 7.41 -14.37
CA MET A 1 12.16 7.17 -12.97
C MET A 1 11.21 7.77 -11.94
N LEU A 2 10.96 9.09 -11.94
CA LEU A 2 10.02 9.74 -10.99
C LEU A 2 8.60 9.16 -10.98
N ILE A 3 8.05 8.80 -12.14
CA ILE A 3 6.71 8.20 -12.24
C ILE A 3 6.64 6.87 -11.50
N LEU A 4 7.69 6.04 -11.60
CA LEU A 4 7.76 4.74 -10.94
C LEU A 4 7.83 4.94 -9.42
N ILE A 5 8.73 5.80 -8.95
CA ILE A 5 8.87 6.11 -7.51
C ILE A 5 7.55 6.62 -6.92
N ARG A 6 6.91 7.59 -7.58
CA ARG A 6 5.61 8.12 -7.14
C ARG A 6 4.55 7.03 -7.06
N SER A 7 4.47 6.19 -8.08
CA SER A 7 3.49 5.11 -8.16
C SER A 7 3.72 4.05 -7.07
N THR A 8 4.97 3.67 -6.87
CA THR A 8 5.39 2.75 -5.79
C THR A 8 5.02 3.30 -4.41
N LEU A 9 5.28 4.59 -4.16
CA LEU A 9 4.94 5.24 -2.89
C LEU A 9 3.42 5.31 -2.67
N ILE A 10 2.64 5.56 -3.72
CA ILE A 10 1.16 5.56 -3.64
C ILE A 10 0.65 4.19 -3.19
N VAL A 11 1.19 3.11 -3.76
CA VAL A 11 0.80 1.73 -3.40
C VAL A 11 1.23 1.42 -1.96
N ALA A 12 2.48 1.71 -1.60
CA ALA A 12 2.99 1.48 -0.24
C ALA A 12 2.17 2.25 0.82
N MET A 13 1.82 3.51 0.54
CA MET A 13 0.97 4.31 1.42
C MET A 13 -0.44 3.72 1.53
N GLY A 14 -1.02 3.27 0.41
CA GLY A 14 -2.31 2.58 0.43
C GLY A 14 -2.31 1.34 1.31
N LEU A 15 -1.24 0.55 1.26
CA LEU A 15 -1.07 -0.63 2.12
C LEU A 15 -1.00 -0.24 3.59
N TYR A 16 -0.12 0.70 3.94
CA TYR A 16 0.00 1.21 5.31
C TYR A 16 -1.36 1.68 5.85
N LEU A 17 -2.09 2.46 5.05
CA LEU A 17 -3.41 2.95 5.45
C LEU A 17 -4.38 1.80 5.70
N SER A 18 -4.42 0.80 4.82
CA SER A 18 -5.39 -0.30 4.93
C SER A 18 -5.10 -1.32 6.01
N ILE A 19 -3.82 -1.55 6.32
CA ILE A 19 -3.38 -2.59 7.26
C ILE A 19 -3.34 -2.03 8.68
N ILE A 20 -2.80 -0.81 8.84
CA ILE A 20 -2.51 -0.23 10.16
C ILE A 20 -3.49 0.91 10.44
N PHE A 21 -3.47 1.98 9.64
CA PHE A 21 -4.17 3.21 10.01
C PHE A 21 -5.69 3.04 10.11
N LEU A 22 -6.33 2.42 9.11
CA LEU A 22 -7.77 2.22 9.10
C LEU A 22 -8.20 1.29 10.24
N PRO A 23 -7.59 0.10 10.42
CA PRO A 23 -8.01 -0.81 11.49
C PRO A 23 -7.64 -0.33 12.89
N GLU A 24 -6.39 0.10 13.11
CA GLU A 24 -5.87 0.37 14.46
C GLU A 24 -6.21 1.78 14.95
N VAL A 25 -6.20 2.79 14.07
CA VAL A 25 -6.44 4.19 14.46
C VAL A 25 -7.91 4.54 14.31
N LEU A 26 -8.50 4.20 13.15
CA LEU A 26 -9.89 4.56 12.84
C LEU A 26 -10.89 3.47 13.22
N HIS A 27 -10.45 2.32 13.74
CA HIS A 27 -11.31 1.22 14.18
C HIS A 27 -12.23 0.70 13.05
N VAL A 28 -11.80 0.83 11.79
CA VAL A 28 -12.51 0.28 10.64
C VAL A 28 -12.28 -1.23 10.61
N ASN A 29 -13.33 -2.00 10.32
CA ASN A 29 -13.21 -3.44 10.19
C ASN A 29 -12.10 -3.84 9.17
N GLU A 30 -11.23 -4.77 9.55
CA GLU A 30 -10.10 -5.20 8.70
C GLU A 30 -10.52 -5.69 7.30
N THR A 31 -11.61 -6.44 7.23
CA THR A 31 -12.14 -6.94 5.96
C THR A 31 -12.57 -5.78 5.07
N VAL A 32 -13.25 -4.79 5.64
CA VAL A 32 -13.64 -3.56 4.92
C VAL A 32 -12.42 -2.76 4.48
N ALA A 33 -11.41 -2.61 5.34
CA ALA A 33 -10.17 -1.92 5.01
C ALA A 33 -9.41 -2.58 3.84
N LYS A 34 -9.36 -3.93 3.81
CA LYS A 34 -8.79 -4.70 2.70
C LYS A 34 -9.55 -4.47 1.39
N TYR A 35 -10.89 -4.46 1.42
CA TYR A 35 -11.68 -4.15 0.23
C TYR A 35 -11.48 -2.71 -0.25
N LEU A 36 -11.36 -1.74 0.66
CA LEU A 36 -11.04 -0.36 0.32
C LEU A 36 -9.68 -0.22 -0.36
N TYR A 37 -8.67 -0.98 0.08
CA TYR A 37 -7.38 -1.03 -0.58
C TYR A 37 -7.47 -1.58 -2.01
N ILE A 38 -8.20 -2.69 -2.21
CA ILE A 38 -8.39 -3.27 -3.54
C ILE A 38 -9.09 -2.26 -4.47
N LEU A 39 -10.13 -1.58 -3.99
CA LEU A 39 -10.81 -0.53 -4.74
C LEU A 39 -9.86 0.63 -5.07
N PHE A 40 -9.08 1.08 -4.10
CA PHE A 40 -8.10 2.15 -4.29
C PHE A 40 -7.07 1.80 -5.37
N VAL A 41 -6.47 0.62 -5.29
CA VAL A 41 -5.49 0.15 -6.27
C VAL A 41 -6.12 -0.02 -7.64
N GLY A 42 -7.33 -0.59 -7.72
CA GLY A 42 -8.06 -0.75 -8.97
C GLY A 42 -8.36 0.59 -9.65
N LEU A 43 -8.91 1.55 -8.90
CA LEU A 43 -9.18 2.89 -9.40
C LEU A 43 -7.91 3.63 -9.81
N TRP A 44 -6.84 3.51 -9.03
CA TRP A 44 -5.54 4.09 -9.35
C TRP A 44 -4.98 3.50 -10.65
N PHE A 45 -5.06 2.18 -10.82
CA PHE A 45 -4.58 1.49 -12.03
C PHE A 45 -5.32 1.98 -13.28
N ILE A 46 -6.66 2.05 -13.21
CA ILE A 46 -7.52 2.54 -14.31
C ILE A 46 -7.25 4.01 -14.64
N LYS A 47 -7.10 4.87 -13.61
CA LYS A 47 -6.89 6.31 -13.80
C LYS A 47 -5.48 6.65 -14.27
N SER A 48 -4.49 5.80 -13.99
CA SER A 48 -3.11 6.11 -14.32
C SER A 48 -2.91 6.22 -15.83
N ASN A 49 -2.34 7.33 -16.30
CA ASN A 49 -1.96 7.52 -17.70
C ASN A 49 -0.58 6.91 -18.01
N ASN A 50 -0.18 5.88 -17.27
CA ASN A 50 1.12 5.23 -17.38
C ASN A 50 1.01 3.98 -18.25
N ARG A 51 2.15 3.50 -18.77
CA ARG A 51 2.19 2.15 -19.35
C ARG A 51 1.82 1.12 -18.28
N TRP A 52 0.94 0.18 -18.60
CA TRP A 52 0.43 -0.81 -17.66
C TRP A 52 1.53 -1.59 -16.92
N TRP A 53 2.64 -1.93 -17.59
CA TRP A 53 3.82 -2.55 -16.99
C TRP A 53 4.47 -1.70 -15.88
N ILE A 54 4.49 -0.36 -16.02
CA ILE A 54 5.04 0.54 -15.00
C ILE A 54 4.20 0.44 -13.73
N ASN A 55 2.87 0.38 -13.86
CA ASN A 55 1.98 0.24 -12.70
C ASN A 55 2.15 -1.13 -12.04
N LEU A 56 2.30 -2.19 -12.82
CA LEU A 56 2.58 -3.54 -12.31
C LEU A 56 3.88 -3.59 -11.52
N ILE A 57 4.97 -3.05 -12.06
CA ILE A 57 6.26 -2.98 -11.35
C ILE A 57 6.11 -2.13 -10.08
N SER A 58 5.39 -1.01 -10.16
CA SER A 58 5.16 -0.14 -9.00
C SER A 58 4.34 -0.84 -7.91
N LEU A 59 3.38 -1.67 -8.31
CA LEU A 59 2.53 -2.43 -7.39
C LEU A 59 3.34 -3.50 -6.66
N ILE A 60 4.21 -4.21 -7.38
CA ILE A 60 5.14 -5.19 -6.80
C ILE A 60 6.11 -4.49 -5.83
N LEU A 61 6.77 -3.42 -6.28
CA LEU A 61 7.72 -2.67 -5.45
C LEU A 61 7.05 -2.07 -4.21
N GLY A 62 5.85 -1.49 -4.37
CA GLY A 62 5.11 -0.88 -3.27
C GLY A 62 4.68 -1.91 -2.24
N THR A 63 4.32 -3.12 -2.69
CA THR A 63 4.00 -4.24 -1.81
C THR A 63 5.22 -4.74 -1.05
N ILE A 64 6.37 -4.91 -1.73
CA ILE A 64 7.63 -5.30 -1.08
C ILE A 64 8.02 -4.28 -0.01
N ILE A 65 7.98 -2.99 -0.33
CA ILE A 65 8.31 -1.91 0.62
C ILE A 65 7.31 -1.91 1.78
N GLY A 66 6.01 -2.00 1.50
CA GLY A 66 4.98 -2.03 2.54
C GLY A 66 5.14 -3.20 3.51
N LEU A 67 5.46 -4.39 3.00
CA LEU A 67 5.75 -5.57 3.82
C LEU A 67 7.02 -5.39 4.65
N PHE A 68 8.08 -4.83 4.07
CA PHE A 68 9.33 -4.59 4.81
C PHE A 68 9.11 -3.60 5.96
N VAL A 69 8.36 -2.53 5.71
CA VAL A 69 7.98 -1.55 6.76
C VAL A 69 7.13 -2.22 7.83
N PHE A 70 6.18 -3.07 7.45
CA PHE A 70 5.34 -3.79 8.41
C PHE A 70 6.16 -4.71 9.32
N ILE A 71 7.06 -5.52 8.75
CA ILE A 71 7.94 -6.41 9.52
C ILE A 71 8.82 -5.59 10.46
N ALA A 72 9.43 -4.50 9.98
CA ALA A 72 10.27 -3.63 10.80
C ALA A 72 9.50 -2.97 11.96
N LEU A 73 8.24 -2.56 11.73
CA LEU A 73 7.37 -2.00 12.78
C LEU A 73 6.96 -3.06 13.81
N LEU A 74 6.72 -4.29 13.36
CA LEU A 74 6.38 -5.41 14.24
C LEU A 74 7.57 -5.78 15.13
N GLU A 75 8.76 -5.95 14.55
CA GLU A 75 10.00 -6.20 15.30
C GLU A 75 10.29 -5.08 16.32
N PHE A 76 10.10 -3.82 15.92
CA PHE A 76 10.27 -2.69 16.82
C PHE A 76 9.29 -2.74 18.00
N THR A 77 8.02 -3.09 17.75
CA THR A 77 6.98 -3.18 18.78
C THR A 77 7.24 -4.33 19.76
N GLU A 78 7.73 -5.47 19.28
CA GLU A 78 8.08 -6.62 20.14
C GLU A 78 9.36 -6.40 20.97
N SER A 79 10.18 -5.41 20.61
CA SER A 79 11.44 -5.10 21.29
C SER A 79 11.32 -4.16 22.50
N ILE A 80 10.12 -3.62 22.77
CA ILE A 80 9.79 -2.66 23.85
C ILE A 80 9.01 -3.38 24.95
#